data_AF-A0A839K1G9-F1
#
_entry.id   AF-A0A839K1G9-F1
#
_cell.length_a   1.000
_cell.length_b   1.000
_cell.length_c   1.000
_cell.angle_alpha   90.00
_cell.angle_beta   90.00
_cell.angle_gamma   90.00
#
_symmetry.space_group_name_H-M   'P 1'
#
loop_
_entity.id
_entity.type
_entity.pdbx_description
1 polymer ?
#
loop_
_entity_poly.entity_id
_entity_poly.type
_entity_poly.pdbx_seq_one_letter_code
_entity_poly.pdbx_strand_id
1 'polypeptide(L)'
;MESWFSSGIDFHIVNSKLLGEPTRFQRAVSSLSFAYSKDDEVNRYFAELELLKGVPLSYMVPDTAMLPPESLRIFYLDPNWVTCLLDGGLSIGRHSTQDIEHDNMALPGIRTVSYANSMNVRNLRCNAALTESEPQQVRTGFLLNSQLASGWPGLEVRCYQNGTELQLLRLEHLTDSILLCIVDGEMEEIEFTQPNQSLYFGFNEEGGEIEQDLVSLKEGEVGRSLDQSVPIPFRNKDKDFGVIDIGNLICSILQELGDNQGKYFSAVEFASEMIYKRCRCRIQIKRGKGDGI
;
A
#
# COMPACT_ATOMS: atom_id res chain seq x y z
N MET A 1 -26.60 -17.28 44.40
CA MET A 1 -27.28 -16.53 45.46
C MET A 1 -26.46 -15.31 45.85
N GLU A 2 -26.71 -14.07 45.39
CA GLU A 2 -27.45 -13.51 44.23
C GLU A 2 -27.11 -12.00 44.17
N SER A 3 -27.30 -11.23 43.09
CA SER A 3 -27.95 -11.45 41.78
C SER A 3 -27.28 -10.62 40.66
N TRP A 4 -27.92 -10.48 39.50
CA TRP A 4 -27.65 -9.47 38.46
C TRP A 4 -28.91 -8.63 38.15
N PHE A 5 -28.70 -7.44 37.57
CA PHE A 5 -29.63 -6.58 36.79
C PHE A 5 -30.88 -5.92 37.43
N SER A 6 -30.96 -4.59 37.31
CA SER A 6 -32.01 -3.84 36.56
C SER A 6 -31.59 -2.35 36.43
N SER A 7 -31.20 -1.88 35.24
CA SER A 7 -32.01 -1.06 34.30
C SER A 7 -32.07 0.45 34.58
N GLY A 8 -31.68 1.28 33.60
CA GLY A 8 -31.91 2.73 33.63
C GLY A 8 -30.85 3.53 32.85
N ILE A 9 -31.06 3.73 31.56
CA ILE A 9 -30.34 4.73 30.77
C ILE A 9 -31.06 6.06 30.95
N ASP A 10 -30.33 7.15 31.22
CA ASP A 10 -30.68 8.47 30.69
C ASP A 10 -29.44 9.37 30.62
N PHE A 11 -29.18 9.91 29.43
CA PHE A 11 -28.11 10.89 29.18
C PHE A 11 -28.64 12.31 29.40
N HIS A 12 -28.00 13.07 30.30
CA HIS A 12 -28.12 14.53 30.29
C HIS A 12 -26.77 15.20 30.00
N ILE A 13 -26.51 15.42 28.70
CA ILE A 13 -25.54 16.44 28.27
C ILE A 13 -26.21 17.80 28.48
N VAL A 14 -25.84 18.50 29.56
CA VAL A 14 -26.11 19.94 29.68
C VAL A 14 -24.83 20.69 29.35
N ASN A 15 -24.84 21.29 28.16
CA ASN A 15 -23.74 22.06 27.62
C ASN A 15 -23.56 23.36 28.44
N SER A 16 -22.48 23.49 29.20
CA SER A 16 -22.12 24.74 29.87
C SER A 16 -20.75 25.24 29.39
N LYS A 17 -20.79 26.33 28.61
CA LYS A 17 -19.59 27.08 28.23
C LYS A 17 -18.98 27.71 29.48
N LEU A 18 -17.93 27.09 30.02
CA LEU A 18 -16.93 27.79 30.81
C LEU A 18 -15.58 27.63 30.12
N LEU A 19 -15.10 28.74 29.56
CA LEU A 19 -13.72 28.94 29.11
C LEU A 19 -12.82 29.01 30.36
N GLY A 20 -12.66 27.89 31.05
CA GLY A 20 -11.66 27.70 32.08
C GLY A 20 -10.31 27.38 31.43
N GLU A 21 -9.24 28.00 31.92
CA GLU A 21 -7.90 27.66 31.46
C GLU A 21 -7.63 26.15 31.64
N PRO A 22 -6.91 25.50 30.70
CA PRO A 22 -6.59 24.08 30.84
C PRO A 22 -5.93 23.83 32.19
N THR A 23 -6.49 22.86 32.91
CA THR A 23 -6.03 22.51 34.27
C THR A 23 -4.54 22.23 34.28
N ARG A 24 -3.87 22.41 35.42
CA ARG A 24 -2.41 22.25 35.52
C ARG A 24 -1.91 20.90 34.98
N PHE A 25 -2.74 19.85 35.05
CA PHE A 25 -2.49 18.55 34.44
C PHE A 25 -2.70 18.52 32.91
N GLN A 26 -3.74 19.14 32.36
CA GLN A 26 -3.91 19.26 30.90
C GLN A 26 -2.80 20.12 30.28
N ARG A 27 -2.40 21.20 30.95
CA ARG A 27 -1.24 22.02 30.59
C ARG A 27 0.05 21.21 30.71
N ALA A 28 0.20 20.39 31.75
CA ALA A 28 1.33 19.46 31.87
C ALA A 28 1.38 18.49 30.69
N VAL A 29 0.28 17.78 30.38
CA VAL A 29 0.20 16.81 29.27
C VAL A 29 0.48 17.47 27.91
N SER A 30 -0.08 18.65 27.63
CA SER A 30 0.23 19.38 26.39
C SER A 30 1.63 19.98 26.36
N SER A 31 2.25 20.23 27.52
CA SER A 31 3.66 20.63 27.63
C SER A 31 4.63 19.45 27.69
N LEU A 32 4.14 18.23 27.96
CA LEU A 32 4.88 16.96 27.99
C LEU A 32 4.89 16.31 26.61
N SER A 33 3.79 16.41 25.85
CA SER A 33 3.83 16.23 24.39
C SER A 33 4.75 17.25 23.70
N PHE A 34 5.09 18.35 24.39
CA PHE A 34 6.10 19.33 23.99
C PHE A 34 7.43 19.19 24.78
N ALA A 35 7.59 18.22 25.69
CA ALA A 35 8.84 18.03 26.42
C ALA A 35 9.82 17.13 25.66
N TYR A 36 9.29 16.26 24.79
CA TYR A 36 10.07 15.45 23.86
C TYR A 36 10.35 16.19 22.53
N SER A 37 10.70 17.48 22.62
CA SER A 37 10.75 18.43 21.49
C SER A 37 12.15 18.97 21.17
N LYS A 38 13.22 18.19 21.36
CA LYS A 38 14.59 18.68 21.09
C LYS A 38 15.43 17.84 20.15
N ASP A 39 15.32 16.51 20.21
CA ASP A 39 16.11 15.62 19.37
C ASP A 39 15.21 14.94 18.32
N ASP A 40 15.02 15.62 17.18
CA ASP A 40 14.33 15.10 16.00
C ASP A 40 14.86 13.73 15.56
N GLU A 41 16.15 13.46 15.81
CA GLU A 41 16.80 12.19 15.50
C GLU A 41 16.26 11.03 16.34
N VAL A 42 15.97 11.25 17.62
CA VAL A 42 15.44 10.21 18.52
C VAL A 42 13.97 9.92 18.18
N ASN A 43 13.18 10.97 17.94
CA ASN A 43 11.81 10.83 17.42
C ASN A 43 11.77 10.09 16.07
N ARG A 44 12.70 10.40 15.16
CA ARG A 44 12.84 9.71 13.88
C ARG A 44 13.26 8.25 14.06
N TYR A 45 14.21 7.96 14.95
CA TYR A 45 14.63 6.59 15.24
C TYR A 45 13.47 5.73 15.75
N PHE A 46 12.69 6.21 16.73
CA PHE A 46 11.52 5.48 17.22
C PHE A 46 10.41 5.35 16.16
N ALA A 47 10.24 6.35 15.29
CA ALA A 47 9.33 6.26 14.15
C ALA A 47 9.73 5.17 13.15
N GLU A 48 11.03 5.04 12.89
CA GLU A 48 11.55 4.00 12.03
C GLU A 48 11.45 2.62 12.69
N LEU A 49 11.71 2.52 13.99
CA LEU A 49 11.58 1.30 14.78
C LEU A 49 10.12 0.81 14.90
N GLU A 50 9.14 1.72 14.96
CA GLU A 50 7.70 1.41 14.92
C GLU A 50 7.30 0.72 13.59
N LEU A 51 8.00 1.03 12.49
CA LEU A 51 7.87 0.36 11.20
C LEU A 51 8.81 -0.87 11.05
N LEU A 52 9.40 -1.35 12.13
CA LEU A 52 10.37 -2.44 12.19
C LEU A 52 11.66 -2.19 11.38
N LYS A 53 12.01 -0.93 11.07
CA LYS A 53 13.30 -0.64 10.42
C LYS A 53 14.44 -0.93 11.41
N GLY A 54 15.55 -1.46 10.90
CA GLY A 54 16.66 -1.92 11.73
C GLY A 54 16.41 -3.25 12.47
N VAL A 55 15.19 -3.81 12.47
CA VAL A 55 14.92 -5.14 13.01
C VAL A 55 15.42 -6.21 12.02
N PRO A 56 16.35 -7.10 12.41
CA PRO A 56 16.84 -8.14 11.50
C PRO A 56 15.75 -9.13 11.10
N LEU A 57 15.78 -9.59 9.84
CA LEU A 57 14.81 -10.54 9.27
C LEU A 57 14.61 -11.80 10.13
N SER A 58 15.66 -12.29 10.79
CA SER A 58 15.60 -13.46 11.69
C SER A 58 14.67 -13.29 12.89
N TYR A 59 14.34 -12.06 13.30
CA TYR A 59 13.34 -11.79 14.34
C TYR A 59 11.90 -11.69 13.80
N MET A 60 11.74 -11.46 12.49
CA MET A 60 10.44 -11.43 11.81
C MET A 60 10.07 -12.81 11.23
N VAL A 61 11.07 -13.56 10.78
CA VAL A 61 10.94 -14.89 10.16
C VAL A 61 12.00 -15.81 10.81
N PRO A 62 11.68 -16.44 11.96
CA PRO A 62 12.64 -17.27 12.69
C PRO A 62 13.07 -18.55 11.97
N ASP A 63 12.23 -19.09 11.08
CA ASP A 63 12.48 -20.30 10.31
C ASP A 63 12.26 -20.03 8.81
N THR A 64 13.20 -20.49 7.97
CA THR A 64 13.11 -20.39 6.51
C THR A 64 11.88 -21.09 5.94
N ALA A 65 11.36 -22.14 6.61
CA ALA A 65 10.12 -22.81 6.23
C ALA A 65 8.87 -21.93 6.38
N MET A 66 8.94 -20.84 7.17
CA MET A 66 7.85 -19.86 7.26
C MET A 66 7.74 -18.98 6.00
N LEU A 67 8.83 -18.78 5.25
CA LEU A 67 8.84 -17.95 4.03
C LEU A 67 9.59 -18.66 2.88
N PRO A 68 9.06 -19.77 2.35
CA PRO A 68 9.67 -20.51 1.25
C PRO A 68 9.77 -19.65 -0.04
N PRO A 69 10.61 -20.04 -1.00
CA PRO A 69 10.69 -19.35 -2.30
C PRO A 69 9.35 -19.42 -3.05
N GLU A 70 9.05 -18.38 -3.81
CA GLU A 70 7.78 -18.15 -4.50
C GLU A 70 6.56 -18.22 -3.56
N SER A 71 6.64 -17.52 -2.42
CA SER A 71 5.53 -17.43 -1.45
C SER A 71 5.24 -16.01 -0.97
N LEU A 72 3.96 -15.78 -0.66
CA LEU A 72 3.42 -14.57 -0.06
C LEU A 72 2.84 -14.92 1.32
N ARG A 73 3.26 -14.20 2.36
CA ARG A 73 2.77 -14.35 3.73
C ARG A 73 2.19 -13.03 4.21
N ILE A 74 0.91 -13.03 4.55
CA ILE A 74 0.20 -11.87 5.10
C ILE A 74 0.20 -11.97 6.63
N PHE A 75 0.39 -10.86 7.32
CA PHE A 75 0.43 -10.79 8.78
C PHE A 75 -0.28 -9.54 9.32
N TYR A 76 -0.63 -9.61 10.60
CA TYR A 76 -1.07 -8.46 11.40
C TYR A 76 0.07 -8.03 12.29
N LEU A 77 0.31 -6.72 12.42
CA LEU A 77 1.31 -6.18 13.33
C LEU A 77 0.66 -5.99 14.72
N ASP A 78 1.03 -6.82 15.69
CA ASP A 78 0.49 -6.72 17.04
C ASP A 78 0.96 -5.41 17.71
N PRO A 79 0.04 -4.49 18.09
CA PRO A 79 0.41 -3.25 18.74
C PRO A 79 1.12 -3.47 20.09
N ASN A 80 0.90 -4.60 20.77
CA ASN A 80 1.59 -4.94 22.02
C ASN A 80 3.03 -5.41 21.77
N TRP A 81 3.30 -6.04 20.63
CA TRP A 81 4.69 -6.38 20.29
C TRP A 81 5.47 -5.10 19.96
N VAL A 82 4.83 -4.14 19.28
CA VAL A 82 5.37 -2.81 19.02
C VAL A 82 5.53 -1.98 20.31
N THR A 83 4.58 -2.04 21.28
CA THR A 83 4.80 -1.38 22.59
C THR A 83 6.05 -1.94 23.26
N CYS A 84 6.20 -3.26 23.33
CA CYS A 84 7.35 -3.91 23.97
C CYS A 84 8.69 -3.61 23.26
N LEU A 85 8.68 -3.50 21.92
CA LEU A 85 9.88 -3.12 21.16
C LEU A 85 10.34 -1.68 21.48
N LEU A 86 9.39 -0.73 21.51
CA LEU A 86 9.66 0.66 21.87
C LEU A 86 10.09 0.79 23.34
N ASP A 87 9.42 0.05 24.25
CA ASP A 87 9.74 0.01 25.68
C ASP A 87 11.15 -0.53 25.94
N GLY A 88 11.54 -1.59 25.21
CA GLY A 88 12.91 -2.12 25.24
C GLY A 88 13.96 -1.11 24.77
N GLY A 89 13.66 -0.30 23.74
CA GLY A 89 14.53 0.79 23.30
C GLY A 89 14.68 1.91 24.34
N LEU A 90 13.57 2.33 24.96
CA LEU A 90 13.57 3.33 26.03
C LEU A 90 14.23 2.83 27.32
N SER A 91 14.22 1.53 27.59
CA SER A 91 14.75 0.92 28.82
C SER A 91 16.21 1.27 29.12
N ILE A 92 17.01 1.58 28.09
CA ILE A 92 18.42 1.96 28.21
C ILE A 92 18.60 3.27 29.01
N GLY A 93 17.62 4.18 28.95
CA GLY A 93 17.64 5.46 29.67
C GLY A 93 17.00 5.44 31.06
N ARG A 94 16.48 4.30 31.51
CA ARG A 94 15.71 4.22 32.77
C ARG A 94 16.61 3.94 33.97
N HIS A 95 16.48 4.78 35.00
CA HIS A 95 17.18 4.64 36.27
C HIS A 95 16.23 4.69 37.49
N SER A 96 15.00 5.18 37.31
CA SER A 96 13.98 5.36 38.32
C SER A 96 12.61 4.91 37.82
N THR A 97 11.68 4.62 38.74
CA THR A 97 10.26 4.41 38.40
C THR A 97 9.61 5.67 37.82
N GLN A 98 10.14 6.85 38.14
CA GLN A 98 9.69 8.12 37.57
C GLN A 98 9.95 8.22 36.06
N ASP A 99 11.01 7.57 35.57
CA ASP A 99 11.34 7.56 34.13
C ASP A 99 10.33 6.71 33.35
N ILE A 100 9.86 5.60 33.94
CA ILE A 100 8.79 4.76 33.39
C ILE A 100 7.48 5.55 33.28
N GLU A 101 7.12 6.34 34.29
CA GLU A 101 5.93 7.20 34.25
C GLU A 101 6.05 8.29 33.17
N HIS A 102 7.23 8.89 33.02
CA HIS A 102 7.52 9.88 31.99
C HIS A 102 7.42 9.30 30.58
N ASP A 103 8.03 8.13 30.33
CA ASP A 103 7.95 7.42 29.05
C ASP A 103 6.50 7.08 28.68
N ASN A 104 5.70 6.58 29.63
CA ASN A 104 4.29 6.25 29.40
C ASN A 104 3.44 7.48 29.02
N MET A 105 3.81 8.67 29.50
CA MET A 105 3.16 9.93 29.06
C MET A 105 3.64 10.41 27.68
N ALA A 106 4.89 10.11 27.30
CA ALA A 106 5.48 10.53 26.03
C ALA A 106 5.15 9.60 24.84
N LEU A 107 5.03 8.29 25.08
CA LEU A 107 4.80 7.26 24.05
C LEU A 107 3.63 7.55 23.08
N PRO A 108 2.46 8.05 23.51
CA PRO A 108 1.39 8.43 22.59
C PRO A 108 1.80 9.54 21.61
N GLY A 109 2.54 10.54 22.09
CA GLY A 109 3.05 11.65 21.26
C GLY A 109 4.09 11.18 20.25
N ILE A 110 5.00 10.29 20.67
CA ILE A 110 5.99 9.67 19.79
C ILE A 110 5.29 8.95 18.62
N ARG A 111 4.21 8.20 18.87
CA ARG A 111 3.43 7.53 17.80
C ARG A 111 2.79 8.48 16.82
N THR A 112 2.19 9.58 17.28
CA THR A 112 1.58 10.58 16.39
C THR A 112 2.63 11.23 15.49
N VAL A 113 3.80 11.58 16.06
CA VAL A 113 4.95 12.10 15.29
C VAL A 113 5.51 11.04 14.33
N SER A 114 5.53 9.78 14.76
CA SER A 114 6.02 8.64 13.97
C SER A 114 5.14 8.34 12.76
N TYR A 115 3.83 8.38 12.95
CA TYR A 115 2.84 8.27 11.88
C TYR A 115 2.99 9.41 10.86
N ALA A 116 3.08 10.66 11.32
CA ALA A 116 3.30 11.83 10.45
C ALA A 116 4.65 11.77 9.70
N ASN A 117 5.73 11.30 10.35
CA ASN A 117 7.02 11.09 9.70
C ASN A 117 6.97 9.98 8.65
N SER A 118 6.20 8.91 8.90
CA SER A 118 5.99 7.82 7.93
C SER A 118 5.27 8.32 6.68
N MET A 119 4.25 9.18 6.83
CA MET A 119 3.60 9.89 5.70
C MET A 119 4.63 10.72 4.91
N ASN A 120 5.44 11.54 5.60
CA ASN A 120 6.41 12.43 4.95
C ASN A 120 7.46 11.70 4.10
N VAL A 121 7.95 10.52 4.54
CA VAL A 121 8.91 9.72 3.78
C VAL A 121 8.32 9.15 2.48
N ARG A 122 7.00 8.84 2.45
CA ARG A 122 6.29 8.43 1.22
C ARG A 122 6.02 9.61 0.30
N ASN A 123 5.62 10.77 0.84
CA ASN A 123 5.28 11.96 0.05
C ASN A 123 6.45 12.41 -0.84
N LEU A 124 7.69 12.33 -0.32
CA LEU A 124 8.91 12.64 -1.06
C LEU A 124 9.23 11.67 -2.23
N ARG A 125 8.62 10.47 -2.25
CA ARG A 125 8.91 9.42 -3.26
C ARG A 125 7.77 9.19 -4.25
N CYS A 126 6.51 9.45 -3.86
CA CYS A 126 5.34 9.01 -4.63
C CYS A 126 4.47 10.12 -5.23
N ASN A 127 4.67 11.41 -4.92
CA ASN A 127 3.76 12.50 -5.32
C ASN A 127 2.27 12.20 -5.02
N ALA A 128 2.00 11.36 -4.02
CA ALA A 128 0.65 11.03 -3.60
C ALA A 128 0.04 12.23 -2.87
N ALA A 129 -1.24 12.52 -3.16
CA ALA A 129 -1.96 13.54 -2.42
C ALA A 129 -2.03 13.16 -0.93
N LEU A 130 -1.99 14.18 -0.05
CA LEU A 130 -2.15 14.02 1.39
C LEU A 130 -3.58 13.56 1.70
N THR A 131 -3.81 12.25 1.69
CA THR A 131 -5.01 11.67 2.28
C THR A 131 -4.86 11.75 3.80
N GLU A 132 -5.52 12.71 4.42
CA GLU A 132 -5.64 12.82 5.88
C GLU A 132 -6.56 11.70 6.40
N SER A 133 -6.08 10.45 6.35
CA SER A 133 -6.72 9.33 7.05
C SER A 133 -6.32 9.35 8.52
N GLU A 134 -7.31 9.32 9.41
CA GLU A 134 -7.10 9.03 10.82
C GLU A 134 -6.36 7.70 10.99
N PRO A 135 -5.31 7.61 11.84
CA PRO A 135 -4.50 6.41 11.99
C PRO A 135 -5.36 5.23 12.43
N GLN A 136 -5.40 4.17 11.63
CA GLN A 136 -6.10 2.95 12.01
C GLN A 136 -5.29 2.21 13.10
N GLN A 137 -5.97 1.76 14.16
CA GLN A 137 -5.32 1.02 15.25
C GLN A 137 -4.80 -0.36 14.80
N VAL A 138 -5.32 -0.88 13.70
CA VAL A 138 -4.89 -2.14 13.09
C VAL A 138 -3.93 -1.84 11.95
N ARG A 139 -2.74 -2.44 11.98
CA ARG A 139 -1.79 -2.43 10.86
C ARG A 139 -1.61 -3.85 10.33
N THR A 140 -1.63 -3.98 9.01
CA THR A 140 -1.37 -5.25 8.33
C THR A 140 -0.15 -5.12 7.44
N GLY A 141 0.38 -6.25 7.00
CA GLY A 141 1.53 -6.28 6.13
C GLY A 141 1.66 -7.60 5.39
N PHE A 142 2.64 -7.66 4.50
CA PHE A 142 3.04 -8.91 3.88
C PHE A 142 4.54 -9.01 3.70
N LEU A 143 5.01 -10.25 3.63
CA LEU A 143 6.33 -10.65 3.16
C LEU A 143 6.14 -11.45 1.88
N LEU A 144 6.77 -10.99 0.80
CA LEU A 144 6.82 -11.68 -0.49
C LEU A 144 8.26 -12.17 -0.69
N ASN A 145 8.47 -13.48 -0.84
CA ASN A 145 9.75 -14.06 -1.25
C ASN A 145 9.60 -14.64 -2.65
N SER A 146 10.05 -13.91 -3.68
CA SER A 146 9.84 -14.27 -5.09
C SER A 146 10.91 -13.66 -5.99
N GLN A 147 11.22 -14.33 -7.10
CA GLN A 147 12.01 -13.77 -8.18
C GLN A 147 11.39 -12.49 -8.79
N LEU A 148 10.08 -12.28 -8.66
CA LEU A 148 9.42 -11.05 -9.07
C LEU A 148 9.92 -9.82 -8.29
N ALA A 149 10.29 -9.96 -7.02
CA ALA A 149 10.89 -8.88 -6.26
C ALA A 149 12.31 -8.58 -6.79
N SER A 150 13.13 -9.62 -7.00
CA SER A 150 14.51 -9.47 -7.47
C SER A 150 14.61 -8.92 -8.89
N GLY A 151 13.71 -9.34 -9.79
CA GLY A 151 13.69 -8.87 -11.18
C GLY A 151 13.20 -7.42 -11.36
N TRP A 152 12.44 -6.90 -10.39
CA TRP A 152 11.86 -5.54 -10.46
C TRP A 152 12.04 -4.78 -9.14
N PRO A 153 13.24 -4.22 -8.84
CA PRO A 153 13.48 -3.43 -7.62
C PRO A 153 12.62 -2.16 -7.47
N GLY A 154 11.94 -1.75 -8.54
CA GLY A 154 10.97 -0.65 -8.55
C GLY A 154 9.51 -1.10 -8.52
N LEU A 155 9.21 -2.34 -8.09
CA LEU A 155 7.85 -2.90 -8.04
C LEU A 155 6.90 -1.98 -7.26
N GLU A 156 5.88 -1.45 -7.93
CA GLU A 156 4.84 -0.64 -7.31
C GLU A 156 3.83 -1.56 -6.62
N VAL A 157 3.55 -1.30 -5.34
CA VAL A 157 2.57 -2.03 -4.53
C VAL A 157 1.48 -1.09 -4.07
N ARG A 158 0.22 -1.49 -4.27
CA ARG A 158 -0.96 -0.86 -3.68
C ARG A 158 -1.76 -1.90 -2.92
N CYS A 159 -2.43 -1.45 -1.86
CA CYS A 159 -3.26 -2.30 -1.02
C CYS A 159 -4.62 -1.62 -0.83
N TYR A 160 -5.68 -2.41 -0.74
CA TYR A 160 -7.05 -1.90 -0.65
C TYR A 160 -7.83 -2.57 0.48
N GLN A 161 -8.79 -1.81 1.02
CA GLN A 161 -9.81 -2.24 1.97
C GLN A 161 -11.16 -1.75 1.45
N ASN A 162 -12.09 -2.67 1.15
CA ASN A 162 -13.42 -2.37 0.59
C ASN A 162 -13.37 -1.38 -0.60
N GLY A 163 -12.34 -1.50 -1.46
CA GLY A 163 -12.09 -0.64 -2.62
C GLY A 163 -11.42 0.71 -2.35
N THR A 164 -11.15 1.06 -1.09
CA THR A 164 -10.39 2.27 -0.70
C THR A 164 -8.90 1.93 -0.61
N GLU A 165 -8.01 2.76 -1.19
CA GLU A 165 -6.55 2.56 -1.12
C GLU A 165 -6.05 2.78 0.32
N LEU A 166 -5.35 1.80 0.88
CA LEU A 166 -4.74 1.87 2.21
C LEU A 166 -3.43 2.63 2.18
N GLN A 167 -3.11 3.31 3.29
CA GLN A 167 -1.86 4.04 3.41
C GLN A 167 -0.67 3.08 3.60
N LEU A 168 0.21 3.03 2.61
CA LEU A 168 1.47 2.30 2.69
C LEU A 168 2.47 3.02 3.62
N LEU A 169 2.80 2.38 4.74
CA LEU A 169 3.73 2.90 5.76
C LEU A 169 5.18 2.50 5.47
N ARG A 170 5.42 1.27 5.01
CA ARG A 170 6.75 0.76 4.64
C ARG A 170 6.65 -0.14 3.41
N LEU A 171 7.56 0.08 2.46
CA LEU A 171 7.83 -0.84 1.35
C LEU A 171 9.34 -0.89 1.15
N GLU A 172 9.94 -2.06 1.35
CA GLU A 172 11.40 -2.22 1.39
C GLU A 172 11.83 -3.65 1.04
N HIS A 173 12.89 -3.77 0.24
CA HIS A 173 13.57 -5.04 0.03
C HIS A 173 14.45 -5.34 1.24
N LEU A 174 14.12 -6.38 2.01
CA LEU A 174 14.95 -6.89 3.11
C LEU A 174 16.10 -7.74 2.59
N THR A 175 15.90 -8.39 1.44
CA THR A 175 16.90 -9.02 0.58
C THR A 175 16.45 -8.85 -0.88
N ASP A 176 17.28 -9.23 -1.85
CA ASP A 176 16.94 -9.13 -3.27
C ASP A 176 15.58 -9.78 -3.62
N SER A 177 15.28 -10.97 -3.05
CA SER A 177 14.02 -11.67 -3.29
C SER A 177 12.92 -11.40 -2.25
N ILE A 178 13.24 -10.82 -1.08
CA ILE A 178 12.28 -10.62 0.02
C ILE A 178 11.85 -9.16 0.10
N LEU A 179 10.61 -8.89 -0.29
CA LEU A 179 9.94 -7.61 -0.17
C LEU A 179 9.05 -7.60 1.08
N LEU A 180 9.24 -6.60 1.94
CA LEU A 180 8.37 -6.29 3.08
C LEU A 180 7.45 -5.11 2.75
N CYS A 181 6.17 -5.29 3.04
CA CYS A 181 5.13 -4.27 2.96
C CYS A 181 4.42 -4.15 4.32
N ILE A 182 4.19 -2.92 4.79
CA ILE A 182 3.36 -2.61 5.96
C ILE A 182 2.41 -1.46 5.58
N VAL A 183 1.13 -1.63 5.86
CA VAL A 183 0.05 -0.67 5.60
C VAL A 183 -0.70 -0.32 6.88
N ASP A 184 -1.25 0.90 6.92
CA ASP A 184 -2.19 1.34 7.94
C ASP A 184 -3.59 0.88 7.56
N GLY A 185 -4.20 0.03 8.38
CA GLY A 185 -5.49 -0.59 8.16
C GLY A 185 -5.45 -2.09 7.83
N GLU A 186 -6.64 -2.65 7.60
CA GLU A 186 -6.84 -4.07 7.30
C GLU A 186 -6.89 -4.32 5.78
N MET A 187 -5.84 -4.97 5.27
CA MET A 187 -5.66 -5.27 3.85
C MET A 187 -6.52 -6.46 3.38
N GLU A 188 -7.38 -6.20 2.38
CA GLU A 188 -8.25 -7.20 1.74
C GLU A 188 -7.81 -7.53 0.31
N GLU A 189 -7.14 -6.61 -0.39
CA GLU A 189 -6.66 -6.79 -1.75
C GLU A 189 -5.28 -6.16 -1.93
N ILE A 190 -4.39 -6.82 -2.70
CA ILE A 190 -3.05 -6.35 -3.05
C ILE A 190 -2.97 -6.25 -4.58
N GLU A 191 -2.49 -5.12 -5.09
CA GLU A 191 -2.19 -4.90 -6.51
C GLU A 191 -0.68 -4.64 -6.70
N PHE A 192 -0.01 -5.53 -7.42
CA PHE A 192 1.37 -5.39 -7.85
C PHE A 192 1.43 -4.85 -9.28
N THR A 193 2.20 -3.79 -9.49
CA THR A 193 2.36 -3.13 -10.81
C THR A 193 3.85 -2.94 -11.11
N GLN A 194 4.24 -3.11 -12.38
CA GLN A 194 5.63 -2.85 -12.81
C GLN A 194 6.01 -1.36 -12.66
N PRO A 195 7.29 -1.05 -12.38
CA PRO A 195 7.80 0.32 -12.28
C PRO A 195 7.49 1.18 -13.51
N ASN A 196 7.24 2.47 -13.26
CA ASN A 196 6.90 3.50 -14.26
C ASN A 196 8.02 3.90 -15.26
N GLN A 197 9.00 3.05 -15.54
CA GLN A 197 10.27 3.46 -16.16
C GLN A 197 10.31 3.44 -17.70
N SER A 198 9.26 2.95 -18.37
CA SER A 198 9.18 2.95 -19.85
C SER A 198 7.75 3.01 -20.38
N LEU A 199 7.60 3.56 -21.59
CA LEU A 199 6.47 3.24 -22.47
C LEU A 199 6.65 1.80 -22.94
N TYR A 200 5.68 0.95 -22.61
CA TYR A 200 5.63 -0.42 -23.13
C TYR A 200 4.90 -0.38 -24.47
N PHE A 201 5.40 -1.14 -25.45
CA PHE A 201 4.68 -1.45 -26.69
C PHE A 201 4.51 -2.95 -26.76
N GLY A 202 3.29 -3.42 -27.03
CA GLY A 202 2.99 -4.84 -26.90
C GLY A 202 1.51 -5.16 -26.87
N PHE A 203 1.22 -6.41 -26.52
CA PHE A 203 -0.06 -7.06 -26.70
C PHE A 203 -0.36 -7.99 -25.53
N ASN A 204 -1.63 -8.14 -25.17
CA ASN A 204 -2.07 -9.06 -24.14
C ASN A 204 -2.08 -10.49 -24.71
N GLU A 205 -1.77 -11.49 -23.89
CA GLU A 205 -2.04 -12.89 -24.21
C GLU A 205 -3.06 -13.44 -23.19
N GLU A 206 -4.31 -13.57 -23.61
CA GLU A 206 -5.37 -14.21 -22.82
C GLU A 206 -5.76 -15.54 -23.49
N GLY A 207 -5.73 -16.63 -22.73
CA GLY A 207 -6.11 -17.96 -23.22
C GLY A 207 -5.23 -18.57 -24.32
N GLY A 208 -4.11 -17.94 -24.70
CA GLY A 208 -3.26 -18.33 -25.84
C GLY A 208 -3.60 -17.63 -27.16
N GLU A 209 -4.58 -16.72 -27.13
CA GLU A 209 -4.80 -15.73 -28.19
C GLU A 209 -4.12 -14.42 -27.81
N ILE A 210 -3.53 -13.75 -28.81
CA ILE A 210 -2.77 -12.52 -28.60
C ILE A 210 -3.65 -11.38 -29.12
N GLU A 211 -4.02 -10.50 -28.22
CA GLU A 211 -4.99 -9.44 -28.42
C GLU A 211 -4.39 -8.06 -28.11
N GLN A 212 -4.98 -7.03 -28.68
CA GLN A 212 -4.64 -5.65 -28.41
C GLN A 212 -5.84 -4.93 -27.79
N ASP A 213 -5.66 -4.38 -26.58
CA ASP A 213 -6.64 -3.48 -25.96
C ASP A 213 -6.76 -2.19 -26.79
N LEU A 214 -8.00 -1.78 -27.11
CA LEU A 214 -8.29 -0.55 -27.82
C LEU A 214 -8.26 0.67 -26.90
N VAL A 215 -7.79 1.77 -27.46
CA VAL A 215 -7.59 3.04 -26.77
C VAL A 215 -8.48 4.12 -27.40
N SER A 216 -8.95 5.08 -26.60
CA SER A 216 -9.63 6.26 -27.16
C SER A 216 -8.62 7.13 -27.90
N LEU A 217 -8.93 7.51 -29.14
CA LEU A 217 -8.14 8.43 -29.96
C LEU A 217 -8.75 9.85 -30.03
N LYS A 218 -9.80 10.12 -29.23
CA LYS A 218 -10.48 11.43 -29.23
C LYS A 218 -9.65 12.49 -28.52
N GLU A 219 -9.56 13.68 -29.11
CA GLU A 219 -8.89 14.84 -28.49
C GLU A 219 -9.42 15.08 -27.06
N GLY A 220 -8.52 15.10 -26.08
CA GLY A 220 -8.85 15.23 -24.65
C GLY A 220 -9.00 13.91 -23.88
N GLU A 221 -9.20 12.77 -24.56
CA GLU A 221 -9.26 11.42 -23.94
C GLU A 221 -8.23 10.43 -24.52
N VAL A 222 -7.27 10.91 -25.31
CA VAL A 222 -6.21 10.08 -25.92
C VAL A 222 -5.46 9.28 -24.86
N GLY A 223 -5.37 7.96 -25.03
CA GLY A 223 -4.71 7.06 -24.07
C GLY A 223 -5.64 6.36 -23.07
N ARG A 224 -6.95 6.64 -23.10
CA ARG A 224 -7.94 5.99 -22.22
C ARG A 224 -8.37 4.61 -22.76
N SER A 225 -8.18 3.56 -21.97
CA SER A 225 -8.71 2.20 -22.24
C SER A 225 -10.20 2.23 -22.58
N LEU A 226 -10.59 1.58 -23.68
CA LEU A 226 -12.00 1.37 -24.04
C LEU A 226 -12.58 0.06 -23.51
N ASP A 227 -11.73 -0.79 -22.89
CA ASP A 227 -12.08 -2.12 -22.37
C ASP A 227 -12.73 -3.03 -23.43
N GLN A 228 -12.25 -2.87 -24.67
CA GLN A 228 -12.52 -3.66 -25.87
C GLN A 228 -11.17 -4.11 -26.41
N SER A 229 -11.06 -5.32 -26.95
CA SER A 229 -9.80 -5.88 -27.44
C SER A 229 -9.98 -6.53 -28.81
N VAL A 230 -8.91 -6.49 -29.62
CA VAL A 230 -8.91 -6.94 -31.02
C VAL A 230 -7.86 -8.05 -31.21
N PRO A 231 -8.22 -9.20 -31.83
CA PRO A 231 -7.27 -10.27 -32.10
C PRO A 231 -6.25 -9.86 -33.16
N ILE A 232 -4.98 -10.21 -32.94
CA ILE A 232 -3.89 -9.74 -33.80
C ILE A 232 -3.74 -10.61 -35.05
N PRO A 233 -3.82 -10.04 -36.27
CA PRO A 233 -3.60 -10.79 -37.49
C PRO A 233 -2.10 -11.04 -37.68
N PHE A 234 -1.71 -12.31 -37.63
CA PHE A 234 -0.37 -12.75 -38.02
C PHE A 234 -0.31 -13.03 -39.52
N ARG A 235 0.83 -12.69 -40.14
CA ARG A 235 1.07 -12.88 -41.57
C ARG A 235 1.10 -14.36 -41.99
N ASN A 236 1.44 -15.26 -41.06
CA ASN A 236 1.24 -16.70 -41.21
C ASN A 236 0.25 -17.21 -40.16
N LYS A 237 -0.60 -18.16 -40.54
CA LYS A 237 -1.63 -18.74 -39.64
C LYS A 237 -1.03 -19.53 -38.49
N ASP A 238 0.13 -20.13 -38.70
CA ASP A 238 0.76 -21.05 -37.74
C ASP A 238 1.54 -20.32 -36.61
N LYS A 239 1.52 -18.98 -36.58
CA LYS A 239 2.25 -18.09 -35.64
C LYS A 239 3.79 -18.24 -35.59
N ASP A 240 4.38 -19.27 -36.21
CA ASP A 240 5.80 -19.68 -36.14
C ASP A 240 6.87 -18.56 -36.16
N PHE A 241 6.65 -17.50 -36.95
CA PHE A 241 7.61 -16.41 -37.13
C PHE A 241 7.30 -15.14 -36.34
N GLY A 242 6.16 -15.08 -35.63
CA GLY A 242 5.72 -13.90 -34.86
C GLY A 242 5.48 -12.62 -35.68
N VAL A 243 5.44 -12.69 -37.02
CA VAL A 243 5.31 -11.50 -37.88
C VAL A 243 3.85 -11.06 -37.97
N ILE A 244 3.57 -9.86 -37.45
CA ILE A 244 2.25 -9.22 -37.45
C ILE A 244 1.96 -8.56 -38.80
N ASP A 245 0.72 -8.70 -39.28
CA ASP A 245 0.21 -7.98 -40.44
C ASP A 245 -0.40 -6.64 -40.02
N ILE A 246 0.45 -5.61 -39.98
CA ILE A 246 0.07 -4.24 -39.60
C ILE A 246 -1.08 -3.69 -40.46
N GLY A 247 -1.17 -4.07 -41.74
CA GLY A 247 -2.22 -3.59 -42.64
C GLY A 247 -3.59 -4.11 -42.21
N ASN A 248 -3.70 -5.41 -41.96
CA ASN A 248 -4.92 -6.03 -41.47
C ASN A 248 -5.28 -5.57 -40.04
N LEU A 249 -4.28 -5.34 -39.17
CA LEU A 249 -4.47 -4.87 -37.80
C LEU A 249 -5.06 -3.45 -37.76
N ILE A 250 -4.57 -2.54 -38.61
CA ILE A 250 -5.14 -1.19 -38.72
C ILE A 250 -6.59 -1.25 -39.20
N CYS A 251 -6.93 -2.14 -40.13
CA CYS A 251 -8.31 -2.32 -40.59
C CYS A 251 -9.25 -2.82 -39.47
N SER A 252 -8.82 -3.76 -38.63
CA SER A 252 -9.66 -4.25 -37.51
C SER A 252 -9.82 -3.20 -36.40
N ILE A 253 -8.77 -2.45 -36.07
CA ILE A 253 -8.83 -1.33 -35.11
C ILE A 253 -9.83 -0.26 -35.59
N LEU A 254 -9.73 0.17 -36.86
CA LEU A 254 -10.64 1.18 -37.43
C LEU A 254 -12.10 0.70 -37.51
N GLN A 255 -12.31 -0.61 -37.71
CA GLN A 255 -13.64 -1.21 -37.75
C GLN A 255 -14.34 -1.14 -36.39
N GLU A 256 -13.65 -1.52 -35.30
CA GLU A 256 -14.21 -1.50 -33.94
C GLU A 256 -14.36 -0.07 -33.38
N LEU A 257 -13.41 0.83 -33.67
CA LEU A 257 -13.53 2.26 -33.32
C LEU A 257 -14.67 2.97 -34.08
N GLY A 258 -15.24 2.36 -35.12
CA GLY A 258 -16.39 2.86 -35.88
C GLY A 258 -16.10 4.04 -36.83
N ASP A 259 -14.86 4.55 -36.86
CA ASP A 259 -14.47 5.76 -37.61
C ASP A 259 -14.20 5.44 -39.10
N ASN A 260 -15.21 4.87 -39.78
CA ASN A 260 -15.21 4.40 -41.18
C ASN A 260 -15.04 5.51 -42.26
N GLN A 261 -14.50 6.68 -41.90
CA GLN A 261 -14.42 7.90 -42.72
C GLN A 261 -13.11 8.02 -43.50
N GLY A 262 -12.58 6.90 -44.05
CA GLY A 262 -11.47 6.92 -45.01
C GLY A 262 -10.18 7.62 -44.55
N LYS A 263 -9.98 7.79 -43.25
CA LYS A 263 -8.78 8.41 -42.67
C LYS A 263 -7.59 7.48 -42.83
N TYR A 264 -6.45 8.06 -43.21
CA TYR A 264 -5.17 7.39 -43.06
C TYR A 264 -4.80 7.36 -41.58
N PHE A 265 -4.64 6.16 -41.04
CA PHE A 265 -4.19 5.97 -39.67
C PHE A 265 -2.78 6.51 -39.51
N SER A 266 -2.62 7.55 -38.69
CA SER A 266 -1.35 8.24 -38.50
C SER A 266 -0.38 7.38 -37.71
N ALA A 267 0.93 7.56 -37.94
CA ALA A 267 1.96 6.93 -37.13
C ALA A 267 1.85 7.30 -35.63
N VAL A 268 1.25 8.45 -35.31
CA VAL A 268 0.97 8.87 -33.93
C VAL A 268 -0.22 8.12 -33.34
N GLU A 269 -1.31 7.95 -34.10
CA GLU A 269 -2.50 7.20 -33.69
C GLU A 269 -2.17 5.72 -33.49
N PHE A 270 -1.39 5.14 -34.42
CA PHE A 270 -0.83 3.80 -34.29
C PHE A 270 0.09 3.68 -33.09
N ALA A 271 1.00 4.64 -32.88
CA ALA A 271 1.86 4.63 -31.69
C ALA A 271 1.05 4.68 -30.39
N SER A 272 -0.04 5.47 -30.31
CA SER A 272 -0.90 5.53 -29.12
C SER A 272 -1.71 4.26 -28.87
N GLU A 273 -2.23 3.60 -29.92
CA GLU A 273 -2.88 2.28 -29.80
C GLU A 273 -1.90 1.18 -29.38
N MET A 274 -0.63 1.29 -29.78
CA MET A 274 0.42 0.35 -29.37
C MET A 274 0.91 0.59 -27.93
N ILE A 275 0.51 1.67 -27.23
CA ILE A 275 0.93 1.91 -25.83
C ILE A 275 0.28 0.87 -24.93
N TYR A 276 1.10 -0.08 -24.50
CA TYR A 276 0.67 -1.24 -23.75
C TYR A 276 0.38 -0.90 -22.28
N LYS A 277 -0.74 -1.42 -21.80
CA LYS A 277 -1.22 -1.29 -20.42
C LYS A 277 -0.29 -2.09 -19.50
N ARG A 278 0.15 -1.50 -18.38
CA ARG A 278 1.05 -2.20 -17.45
C ARG A 278 0.40 -3.49 -16.95
N CYS A 279 1.15 -4.58 -16.93
CA CYS A 279 0.74 -5.80 -16.25
C CYS A 279 0.47 -5.49 -14.77
N ARG A 280 -0.74 -5.79 -14.31
CA ARG A 280 -1.17 -5.64 -12.91
C ARG A 280 -1.60 -7.00 -12.39
N CYS A 281 -0.95 -7.48 -11.34
CA CYS A 281 -1.35 -8.69 -10.63
C CYS A 281 -2.17 -8.30 -9.41
N ARG A 282 -3.40 -8.80 -9.31
CA ARG A 282 -4.34 -8.50 -8.23
C ARG A 282 -4.62 -9.75 -7.42
N ILE A 283 -4.38 -9.69 -6.11
CA ILE A 283 -4.55 -10.79 -5.17
C ILE A 283 -5.62 -10.39 -4.15
N GLN A 284 -6.74 -11.12 -4.15
CA GLN A 284 -7.80 -10.94 -3.16
C GLN A 284 -7.62 -11.88 -1.97
N ILE A 285 -7.56 -11.29 -0.77
CA ILE A 285 -7.35 -11.97 0.49
C ILE A 285 -8.71 -12.38 1.04
N LYS A 286 -9.17 -13.57 0.68
CA LYS A 286 -10.39 -14.14 1.27
C LYS A 286 -10.08 -14.63 2.67
N ARG A 287 -10.64 -13.97 3.69
CA ARG A 287 -10.67 -14.50 5.05
C ARG A 287 -11.28 -15.90 5.04
N GLY A 288 -10.50 -16.89 5.45
CA GLY A 288 -11.01 -18.23 5.71
C GLY A 288 -12.12 -18.10 6.76
N LYS A 289 -13.31 -18.62 6.44
CA LYS A 289 -14.41 -18.68 7.39
C LYS A 289 -13.98 -19.64 8.48
N GLY A 290 -13.57 -19.11 9.64
CA GLY A 290 -13.15 -19.92 10.76
C GLY A 290 -14.32 -20.76 11.25
N ASP A 291 -14.27 -22.07 11.02
CA ASP A 291 -15.06 -22.99 11.82
C ASP A 291 -14.59 -22.83 13.26
N GLY A 292 -15.53 -22.46 14.14
CA GLY A 292 -15.23 -22.16 15.53
C GLY A 292 -14.74 -23.40 16.26
N ILE A 293 -13.69 -23.21 17.06
CA ILE A 293 -13.24 -24.13 18.11
C ILE A 293 -13.59 -23.47 19.45
#